data_AF-Q6M028-F1
#
_entry.id   AF-Q6M028-F1
#
_cell.length_a   1.000
_cell.length_b   1.000
_cell.length_c   1.000
_cell.angle_alpha   90.00
_cell.angle_beta   90.00
_cell.angle_gamma   90.00
#
_symmetry.space_group_name_H-M   'P 1'
#
loop_
_entity.id
_entity.type
_entity.pdbx_description
1 polymer ?
#
loop_
_entity_poly.entity_id
_entity_poly.type
_entity_poly.pdbx_seq_one_letter_code
_entity_poly.pdbx_strand_id
1 'polypeptide(L)' 'MELINVICHWAMYEDAIDLKKPPNWILEYFNHKYPEESLEFSMDFLCILGKFQKYPETKVYVPIKNVGKIADVFGLLD' A
#
# COMPACT_ATOMS: atom_id res chain seq x y z
N MET A 1 7.92 -8.68 -6.10
CA MET A 1 6.85 -8.47 -7.09
C MET A 1 5.47 -8.72 -6.50
N GLU A 2 5.21 -9.84 -5.81
CA GLU A 2 3.88 -10.11 -5.21
C GLU A 2 3.42 -9.07 -4.17
N LEU A 3 4.27 -8.68 -3.21
CA LEU A 3 3.89 -7.74 -2.15
C LEU A 3 3.45 -6.36 -2.67
N ILE A 4 4.15 -5.85 -3.68
CA ILE A 4 3.81 -4.58 -4.34
C ILE A 4 2.43 -4.69 -5.01
N ASN A 5 2.15 -5.80 -5.68
CA ASN A 5 0.85 -6.02 -6.32
C ASN A 5 -0.30 -6.08 -5.30
N VAL A 6 -0.06 -6.67 -4.13
CA VAL A 6 -1.02 -6.70 -3.02
C VAL A 6 -1.26 -5.30 -2.47
N ILE A 7 -0.20 -4.52 -2.24
CA ILE A 7 -0.29 -3.13 -1.79
C ILE A 7 -1.06 -2.29 -2.82
N CYS A 8 -0.78 -2.45 -4.10
CA CYS A 8 -1.49 -1.76 -5.18
C CYS A 8 -2.98 -2.14 -5.21
N HIS A 9 -3.31 -3.42 -5.12
CA HIS A 9 -4.71 -3.86 -5.02
C HIS A 9 -5.40 -3.29 -3.78
N TRP A 10 -4.71 -3.26 -2.64
CA TRP A 10 -5.25 -2.65 -1.42
C TRP A 10 -5.55 -1.17 -1.62
N ALA A 11 -4.62 -0.43 -2.19
CA ALA A 11 -4.77 0.98 -2.54
C ALA A 11 -5.81 1.26 -3.65
N MET A 12 -6.21 0.26 -4.45
CA MET A 12 -7.28 0.41 -5.44
C MET A 12 -8.67 0.38 -4.81
N TYR A 13 -8.85 -0.43 -3.77
CA TYR A 13 -10.14 -0.58 -3.09
C TYR A 13 -10.31 0.38 -1.90
N GLU A 14 -9.20 0.88 -1.35
CA GLU A 14 -9.22 1.77 -0.19
C GLU A 14 -8.44 3.05 -0.46
N ASP A 15 -9.00 4.18 -0.04
CA ASP A 15 -8.37 5.50 -0.18
C ASP A 15 -7.14 5.67 0.73
N ALA A 16 -6.96 4.79 1.72
CA ALA A 16 -5.81 4.77 2.61
C ALA A 16 -5.53 3.33 3.08
N ILE A 17 -4.25 3.02 3.29
CA ILE A 17 -3.77 1.76 3.85
C ILE A 17 -3.43 2.00 5.32
N ASP A 18 -4.21 1.44 6.25
CA ASP A 18 -3.91 1.41 7.69
C ASP A 18 -3.31 0.05 8.07
N LEU A 19 -1.99 0.02 8.31
CA LEU A 19 -1.33 -1.24 8.65
C LEU A 19 -1.75 -1.80 10.01
N LYS A 20 -2.35 -1.01 10.91
CA LYS A 20 -2.88 -1.51 12.20
C LYS A 20 -4.27 -2.12 12.07
N LYS A 21 -4.97 -1.85 10.96
CA LYS A 21 -6.33 -2.32 10.70
C LYS A 21 -6.44 -2.89 9.28
N PRO A 22 -5.66 -3.94 8.96
CA PRO A 22 -5.74 -4.57 7.66
C PRO A 22 -7.12 -5.22 7.45
N PRO A 23 -7.67 -5.19 6.23
CA PRO A 23 -8.84 -5.96 5.86
C PRO A 23 -8.63 -7.46 6.01
N ASN A 24 -9.71 -8.22 6.20
CA ASN A 24 -9.65 -9.67 6.33
C ASN A 24 -8.97 -10.36 5.14
N TRP A 25 -9.18 -9.87 3.91
CA TRP A 25 -8.55 -10.46 2.71
C TRP A 25 -7.03 -10.29 2.69
N ILE A 26 -6.49 -9.20 3.28
CA ILE A 26 -5.04 -9.03 3.48
C ILE A 26 -4.54 -10.05 4.51
N LEU A 27 -5.29 -10.23 5.60
CA LEU A 27 -4.95 -11.23 6.61
C LEU A 27 -4.97 -12.64 6.03
N GLU A 28 -5.97 -12.97 5.22
CA GLU A 28 -6.09 -14.25 4.50
C GLU A 28 -4.93 -14.46 3.51
N TYR A 29 -4.56 -13.43 2.75
CA TYR A 29 -3.40 -13.48 1.84
C TYR A 29 -2.11 -13.89 2.58
N PHE A 30 -1.91 -13.36 3.79
CA PHE A 30 -0.77 -13.71 4.63
C PHE A 30 -1.00 -14.94 5.52
N ASN A 31 -2.02 -15.76 5.26
CA ASN A 31 -2.38 -16.93 6.06
C ASN A 31 -2.48 -16.60 7.57
N HIS A 32 -3.10 -15.46 7.90
CA HIS A 32 -3.19 -14.88 9.24
C HIS A 32 -1.87 -14.53 9.92
N LYS A 33 -0.72 -14.67 9.24
CA LYS A 33 0.60 -14.25 9.72
C LYS A 33 0.97 -12.89 9.12
N TYR A 34 0.38 -11.84 9.67
CA TYR A 34 0.54 -10.48 9.16
C TYR A 34 1.96 -9.92 9.37
N PRO A 35 2.75 -9.66 8.31
CA PRO A 35 4.14 -9.24 8.42
C PRO A 35 4.24 -7.70 8.51
N GLU A 36 3.72 -7.13 9.60
CA GLU A 36 3.56 -5.68 9.77
C GLU A 36 4.85 -4.88 9.52
N GLU A 37 5.98 -5.29 10.09
CA GLU A 37 7.26 -4.58 9.94
C GLU A 37 7.79 -4.59 8.50
N SER A 38 7.65 -5.72 7.79
CA SER A 38 8.06 -5.83 6.39
C SER A 38 7.16 -5.02 5.45
N LEU A 39 5.85 -4.95 5.78
CA LEU A 39 4.90 -4.09 5.09
C LEU A 39 5.22 -2.61 5.33
N GLU A 40 5.48 -2.22 6.58
CA GLU A 40 5.87 -0.84 6.91
C GLU A 40 7.13 -0.41 6.16
N PHE A 41 8.16 -1.25 6.12
CA PHE A 41 9.37 -0.99 5.32
C PHE A 41 9.04 -0.78 3.83
N SER A 42 8.18 -1.63 3.27
CA SER A 42 7.79 -1.54 1.87
C SER A 42 6.99 -0.26 1.59
N MET A 43 6.07 0.10 2.47
CA MET A 43 5.27 1.31 2.35
C MET A 43 6.12 2.58 2.51
N ASP A 44 7.07 2.59 3.45
CA ASP A 44 8.00 3.70 3.63
C ASP A 44 8.89 3.88 2.39
N PHE A 45 9.33 2.79 1.76
CA PHE A 45 10.02 2.84 0.48
C PHE A 45 9.14 3.44 -0.63
N LEU A 46 7.86 3.07 -0.71
CA LEU A 46 6.92 3.64 -1.69
C LEU A 46 6.63 5.13 -1.43
N CYS A 47 6.68 5.58 -0.17
CA CYS A 47 6.65 7.00 0.18
C CYS A 47 7.87 7.76 -0.36
N ILE A 48 9.08 7.19 -0.22
CA ILE A 48 10.31 7.77 -0.78
C ILE A 48 10.21 7.91 -2.30
N LEU A 49 9.58 6.94 -2.97
CA LEU A 49 9.32 6.96 -4.42
C LEU A 49 8.22 7.95 -4.84
N GLY A 50 7.62 8.68 -3.91
CA GLY A 50 6.55 9.65 -4.18
C GLY A 50 5.24 9.01 -4.63
N LYS A 51 4.99 7.76 -4.24
CA LYS A 51 3.79 6.99 -4.61
C LYS A 51 2.72 7.04 -3.53
N PHE A 52 3.15 7.14 -2.28
CA PHE A 52 2.30 7.28 -1.11
C PHE A 52 2.77 8.44 -0.25
N GLN A 53 1.88 8.92 0.61
CA GLN A 53 2.19 9.84 1.69
C GLN A 53 1.85 9.16 3.02
N LYS A 54 2.81 9.14 3.95
CA LYS A 54 2.61 8.63 5.32
C LYS A 54 2.06 9.75 6.20
N TYR A 55 1.00 9.47 6.98
CA TYR A 55 0.58 10.39 8.03
C TYR A 55 1.60 10.36 9.19
N PRO A 56 2.08 11.53 9.67
CA PRO A 56 3.10 11.59 10.72
C PRO A 56 2.74 10.76 11.94
N GLU A 57 3.70 10.02 12.48
CA GLU A 57 3.56 9.22 13.71
C GLU A 57 2.47 8.13 13.65
N THR A 58 1.97 7.80 12.45
CA THR A 58 1.02 6.71 12.22
C THR A 58 1.60 5.64 11.30
N LYS A 59 0.87 4.53 11.14
CA LYS A 59 1.11 3.51 10.10
C LYS A 59 0.05 3.58 8.98
N VAL A 60 -0.43 4.79 8.71
CA VAL A 60 -1.44 5.06 7.69
C VAL A 60 -0.80 5.73 6.49
N TYR A 61 -1.07 5.19 5.31
CA TYR A 61 -0.47 5.58 4.04
C TYR A 61 -1.55 5.91 3.02
N VAL A 62 -1.44 7.06 2.36
CA VAL A 62 -2.41 7.51 1.36
C VAL A 62 -1.76 7.46 -0.01
N PRO A 63 -2.36 6.82 -1.02
CA PRO A 63 -1.87 6.87 -2.39
C PRO A 63 -1.86 8.31 -2.89
N ILE A 64 -0.74 8.76 -3.45
CA ILE A 64 -0.68 10.08 -4.10
C ILE A 64 -1.36 9.93 -5.47
N LYS A 65 -2.65 10.29 -5.52
CA LYS A 65 -3.42 10.30 -6.77
C LYS A 65 -2.92 11.45 -7.64
N ASN A 66 -2.05 11.16 -8.61
CA ASN A 66 -1.72 12.13 -9.65
C ASN A 66 -3.03 12.54 -10.35
N VAL A 67 -3.34 13.84 -10.31
CA VAL A 67 -4.47 14.46 -11.01
C VAL A 67 -4.25 14.24 -12.52
N GLY A 68 -4.77 13.14 -13.07
CA GLY A 68 -4.68 12.88 -14.50
C GLY A 68 -4.88 11.45 -14.98
N LYS A 69 -4.46 10.41 -14.26
CA LYS A 69 -4.62 8.99 -14.67
C LYS A 69 -4.18 8.06 -13.54
N ILE A 70 -5.14 7.34 -12.94
CA ILE A 70 -4.87 6.27 -11.94
C ILE A 70 -4.01 5.15 -12.56
N ALA A 71 -4.01 5.01 -13.90
CA ALA A 71 -3.21 4.03 -14.63
C ALA A 71 -1.68 4.28 -14.60
N ASP A 72 -1.23 5.49 -14.28
CA ASP A 72 0.21 5.86 -14.34
C ASP A 72 0.92 5.83 -12.98
N VAL A 73 0.26 5.41 -11.90
CA VAL A 73 0.90 5.41 -10.57
C VAL A 73 2.07 4.43 -10.53
N PHE A 74 2.08 3.36 -11.35
CA PHE A 74 3.22 2.45 -11.38
C PHE A 74 3.70 1.92 -12.72
N GLY A 75 3.02 2.04 -13.87
CA GLY A 75 3.55 1.48 -15.13
C GLY A 75 4.04 0.01 -15.01
N LEU A 76 3.46 -0.74 -14.06
CA LEU A 76 3.86 -2.11 -13.67
C LEU A 76 2.79 -3.13 -14.07
N LEU A 77 1.79 -2.72 -14.83
CA LEU A 77 0.79 -3.59 -15.44
C LEU A 77 0.97 -3.52 -16.96
N ASP A 78 1.93 -4.29 -17.45
CA ASP A 78 1.86 -4.95 -18.75
C ASP A 78 1.61 -6.45 -18.49
#